data_AF-A0A9E5KX65-F1
#
_entry.id   AF-A0A9E5KX65-F1
#
_cell.length_a   1.000
_cell.length_b   1.000
_cell.length_c   1.000
_cell.angle_alpha   90.00
_cell.angle_beta   90.00
_cell.angle_gamma   90.00
#
_symmetry.space_group_name_H-M   'P 1'
#
loop_
_entity.id
_entity.type
_entity.pdbx_description
1 polymer ?
#
loop_
_entity_poly.entity_id
_entity_poly.type
_entity_poly.pdbx_seq_one_letter_code
_entity_poly.pdbx_strand_id
1 'polypeptide(L)' 'IGLGIQPPTPEWGAMLSGGRMFIRTAPHIATFPGVAIMITIFALNLLGDGMRDALDPRLKQ' A
#
# COMPACT_ATOMS: atom_id res chain seq x y z
N ILE A 1 -23.43 4.26 -2.69
CA ILE A 1 -21.97 4.06 -2.86
C ILE A 1 -21.28 5.26 -2.22
N GLY A 2 -21.11 5.19 -0.90
CA GLY A 2 -20.72 6.33 -0.06
C GLY A 2 -20.45 5.85 1.37
N LEU A 3 -19.91 4.65 1.50
CA LEU A 3 -19.43 4.10 2.78
C LEU A 3 -17.92 4.34 2.84
N GLY A 4 -17.53 5.61 2.75
CA GLY A 4 -16.25 6.01 3.30
C GLY A 4 -16.36 5.82 4.80
N ILE A 5 -15.36 5.21 5.41
CA ILE A 5 -15.30 4.99 6.85
C ILE A 5 -15.39 6.39 7.48
N GLN A 6 -16.39 6.65 8.34
CA GLN A 6 -16.48 7.95 8.98
C GLN A 6 -15.22 8.16 9.84
N PRO A 7 -14.54 9.32 9.73
CA PRO A 7 -13.45 9.65 10.65
C PRO A 7 -13.96 9.46 12.08
N PRO A 8 -13.30 8.64 12.92
CA PRO A 8 -11.92 8.87 13.33
C PRO A 8 -10.94 7.74 12.97
N THR A 9 -11.36 6.70 12.24
CA THR A 9 -10.48 5.56 11.97
C THR A 9 -9.39 5.93 10.95
N PRO A 10 -8.10 5.75 11.29
CA PRO A 10 -7.01 6.04 10.39
C PRO A 10 -6.97 5.02 9.24
N GLU A 11 -7.37 5.44 8.05
CA GLU A 11 -7.26 4.65 6.82
C GLU A 11 -6.19 5.25 5.89
N TRP A 12 -5.22 4.43 5.45
CA TRP A 12 -4.06 4.93 4.69
C TRP A 12 -4.46 5.60 3.36
N GLY A 13 -5.52 5.11 2.70
CA GLY A 13 -6.04 5.67 1.46
C GLY A 13 -6.64 7.07 1.64
N ALA A 14 -7.46 7.29 2.68
CA ALA A 14 -8.00 8.63 2.94
C ALA A 14 -6.97 9.57 3.54
N MET A 15 -5.98 9.07 4.29
CA MET A 15 -4.83 9.87 4.71
C MET A 15 -4.03 10.40 3.51
N LEU A 16 -3.83 9.59 2.47
CA LEU A 16 -3.18 10.03 1.24
C LEU A 16 -4.05 11.05 0.48
N SER A 17 -5.36 10.83 0.41
CA SER A 17 -6.31 11.74 -0.23
C SER A 17 -6.37 13.11 0.46
N GLY A 18 -6.48 13.15 1.78
CA GLY A 18 -6.48 14.39 2.58
C GLY A 18 -5.09 15.03 2.68
N GLY A 19 -4.04 14.21 2.75
CA GLY A 19 -2.63 14.63 2.78
C GLY A 19 -2.19 15.39 1.53
N ARG A 20 -2.89 15.25 0.40
CA ARG A 20 -2.63 16.02 -0.83
C ARG A 20 -2.64 17.53 -0.59
N MET A 21 -3.54 18.01 0.26
CA MET A 21 -3.65 19.44 0.59
C MET A 21 -2.44 19.94 1.39
N PHE A 22 -1.76 19.02 2.09
CA PHE A 22 -0.60 19.30 2.93
C PHE A 22 0.74 18.97 2.27
N ILE A 23 0.76 18.55 0.99
CA ILE A 23 2.02 18.21 0.28
C ILE A 23 3.03 19.36 0.32
N ARG A 24 2.57 20.62 0.22
CA ARG A 24 3.46 21.79 0.25
C ARG A 24 3.89 22.21 1.65
N THR A 25 3.11 21.89 2.68
CA THR A 25 3.28 22.43 4.04
C THR A 25 3.82 21.39 5.03
N ALA A 26 3.37 20.14 4.89
CA ALA A 26 3.70 19.00 5.73
C ALA A 26 3.73 17.71 4.87
N PRO A 27 4.73 17.55 3.98
CA PRO A 27 4.79 16.43 3.04
C PRO A 27 4.80 15.06 3.70
N HIS A 28 5.35 14.96 4.91
CA HIS A 28 5.41 13.71 5.69
C HIS A 28 4.04 13.07 5.95
N ILE A 29 2.96 13.87 5.99
CA ILE A 29 1.58 13.40 6.19
C ILE A 29 1.12 12.53 5.01
N ALA A 30 1.58 12.84 3.79
CA ALA A 30 1.29 12.04 2.61
C ALA A 30 2.34 10.93 2.38
N THR A 31 3.61 11.19 2.71
CA THR A 31 4.71 10.24 2.49
C THR A 31 4.57 8.99 3.34
N PHE A 32 4.22 9.10 4.62
CA PHE A 32 4.13 7.95 5.52
C PHE A 32 3.11 6.88 5.07
N PRO A 33 1.82 7.22 4.84
CA PRO A 33 0.86 6.24 4.32
C PRO A 33 1.22 5.78 2.90
N GLY A 34 1.83 6.64 2.08
CA GLY A 34 2.30 6.26 0.73
C GLY A 34 3.38 5.17 0.77
N VAL A 35 4.38 5.31 1.65
CA VAL A 35 5.45 4.32 1.82
C VAL A 35 4.91 3.02 2.43
N ALA A 36 3.99 3.09 3.40
CA ALA A 36 3.38 1.90 3.98
C ALA A 36 2.62 1.06 2.94
N ILE A 37 1.86 1.73 2.06
CA ILE A 37 1.18 1.06 0.93
C ILE A 37 2.20 0.46 -0.04
N MET A 38 3.25 1.21 -0.40
CA MET A 38 4.30 0.73 -1.30
C MET A 38 4.98 -0.53 -0.77
N ILE A 39 5.37 -0.54 0.52
CA ILE A 39 6.00 -1.71 1.16
C ILE A 39 5.03 -2.90 1.17
N THR A 40 3.75 -2.66 1.46
CA THR A 40 2.74 -3.72 1.48
C THR A 40 2.60 -4.36 0.10
N ILE A 41 2.47 -3.55 -0.95
CA ILE A 41 2.38 -4.04 -2.34
C ILE A 41 3.67 -4.76 -2.72
N PHE A 42 4.83 -4.22 -2.38
CA PHE A 42 6.12 -4.84 -2.65
C PHE A 42 6.27 -6.21 -1.98
N ALA A 43 5.91 -6.31 -0.69
CA ALA A 43 5.94 -7.57 0.04
C ALA A 43 4.96 -8.60 -0.53
N LEU A 44 3.76 -8.17 -0.91
CA LEU A 44 2.78 -9.05 -1.56
C LEU A 44 3.24 -9.51 -2.95
N ASN A 45 3.87 -8.63 -3.73
CA ASN A 45 4.45 -8.99 -5.03
C ASN A 45 5.58 -10.01 -4.86
N LEU A 46 6.51 -9.77 -3.93
CA LEU A 46 7.59 -10.72 -3.65
C LEU A 46 7.06 -12.06 -3.11
N LEU A 47 6.03 -12.03 -2.26
CA LEU A 47 5.39 -13.24 -1.77
C LEU A 47 4.72 -13.99 -2.92
N GLY A 48 4.03 -13.29 -3.82
CA GLY A 48 3.40 -13.87 -5.00
C GLY A 48 4.42 -14.50 -5.94
N ASP A 49 5.54 -13.81 -6.20
CA ASP A 49 6.63 -14.33 -7.02
C ASP A 49 7.33 -15.51 -6.33
N GLY A 50 7.58 -15.45 -5.02
CA GLY A 50 8.17 -16.55 -4.27
C GLY A 50 7.25 -17.77 -4.18
N MET A 51 5.94 -17.56 -4.04
CA MET A 51 4.94 -18.63 -4.13
C MET A 51 4.87 -19.21 -5.54
N ARG A 52 4.95 -18.38 -6.58
CA ARG A 52 4.99 -18.83 -7.96
C ARG A 52 6.24 -19.67 -8.21
N ASP A 53 7.41 -19.22 -7.79
CA ASP A 53 8.67 -19.95 -7.97
C ASP A 53 8.68 -21.28 -7.18
N ALA A 54 8.09 -21.28 -5.98
CA ALA A 54 7.91 -22.50 -5.19
C ALA A 54 6.89 -23.49 -5.79
N LEU A 55 5.88 -22.99 -6.52
CA LEU A 55 4.78 -23.79 -7.08
C LEU A 55 4.97 -24.14 -8.55
N ASP A 56 5.81 -23.43 -9.30
CA ASP A 56 6.14 -23.68 -10.71
C ASP A 56 7.28 -24.72 -10.78
N PRO A 57 6.99 -26.03 -10.95
CA PRO A 57 7.99 -27.10 -10.86
C PRO A 57 8.77 -27.26 -12.16
N ARG A 58 8.94 -26.19 -12.95
CA ARG A 58 9.51 -26.23 -14.30
C ARG A 58 11.05 -26.24 -14.32
N LEU A 59 11.67 -26.45 -13.17
CA LEU A 59 13.07 -26.86 -13.05
C LEU A 59 13.23 -28.36 -12.74
N LYS A 60 12.28 -29.21 -13.16
CA LYS A 60 12.55 -30.63 -13.36
C LYS A 60 12.86 -30.88 -14.84
N GLN A 61 14.15 -30.79 -15.16
CA GLN A 61 14.74 -31.76 -16.09
C GLN A 61 14.54 -33.17 -15.52
#